data_AF-A0A2G9MPE4-F1
#
_entry.id   AF-A0A2G9MPE4-F1
#
_cell.length_a   1.000
_cell.length_b   1.000
_cell.length_c   1.000
_cell.angle_alpha   90.00
_cell.angle_beta   90.00
_cell.angle_gamma   90.00
#
_symmetry.space_group_name_H-M   'P 1'
#
loop_
_entity.id
_entity.type
_entity.pdbx_description
1 polymer ?
#
loop_
_entity_poly.entity_id
_entity_poly.type
_entity_poly.pdbx_seq_one_letter_code
_entity_poly.pdbx_strand_id
1 'polypeptide(L)'
;MDGSTEKRKKSKKSVKKATSVNKTNNIKVKQKIENAPSEQYFILSNGQPVKNVKELADVLEHVSEDIFNHHVTNEKNDFANWTKDVFKEIELAQELAGTNNKDHTRIVLYKHIIKKLGK
;
A
#
# COMPACT_ATOMS: atom_id res chain seq x y z
N MET A 1 9.63 -17.43 -43.16
CA MET A 1 9.43 -16.05 -42.69
C MET A 1 8.27 -16.07 -41.72
N ASP A 2 8.56 -15.48 -40.57
CA ASP A 2 7.84 -15.51 -39.30
C ASP A 2 6.40 -14.95 -39.37
N GLY A 3 5.52 -15.45 -38.50
CA GLY A 3 4.20 -14.84 -38.27
C GLY A 3 3.07 -15.81 -37.91
N SER A 4 3.20 -16.57 -36.81
CA SER A 4 2.11 -17.40 -36.28
C SER A 4 1.04 -16.59 -35.51
N THR A 5 -0.20 -16.70 -35.99
CA THR A 5 -1.47 -16.93 -35.25
C THR A 5 -1.92 -16.02 -34.08
N GLU A 6 -2.95 -15.22 -34.38
CA GLU A 6 -4.30 -15.16 -33.79
C GLU A 6 -4.58 -15.43 -32.28
N LYS A 7 -5.20 -14.41 -31.65
CA LYS A 7 -6.22 -14.36 -30.56
C LYS A 7 -6.16 -15.38 -29.42
N ARG A 8 -6.28 -14.87 -28.17
CA ARG A 8 -7.14 -15.50 -27.16
C ARG A 8 -7.76 -14.54 -26.14
N LYS A 9 -9.04 -14.81 -25.93
CA LYS A 9 -10.07 -14.16 -25.11
C LYS A 9 -10.18 -14.92 -23.77
N LYS A 10 -10.68 -14.25 -22.72
CA LYS A 10 -11.28 -14.81 -21.47
C LYS A 10 -10.26 -15.47 -20.51
N SER A 11 -10.41 -15.41 -19.19
CA SER A 11 -11.49 -16.03 -18.40
C SER A 11 -11.24 -15.77 -16.90
N LYS A 12 -12.18 -15.20 -16.14
CA LYS A 12 -13.05 -15.89 -15.16
C LYS A 12 -12.36 -16.81 -14.12
N LYS A 13 -12.48 -16.45 -12.83
CA LYS A 13 -12.97 -17.30 -11.71
C LYS A 13 -12.93 -16.46 -10.42
N SER A 14 -14.05 -16.06 -9.81
CA SER A 14 -14.95 -16.89 -8.98
C SER A 14 -14.23 -17.52 -7.79
N VAL A 15 -14.29 -16.86 -6.62
CA VAL A 15 -14.51 -17.59 -5.37
C VAL A 15 -15.32 -16.72 -4.41
N LYS A 16 -16.55 -17.16 -4.15
CA LYS A 16 -17.35 -16.73 -3.01
C LYS A 16 -16.62 -17.23 -1.75
N LYS A 17 -16.39 -16.38 -0.75
CA LYS A 17 -16.32 -16.84 0.64
C LYS A 17 -17.16 -15.93 1.51
N ALA A 18 -18.28 -16.50 1.93
CA ALA A 18 -19.24 -15.89 2.84
C ALA A 18 -18.67 -15.78 4.25
N THR A 19 -19.17 -14.75 4.95
CA THR A 19 -19.42 -14.67 6.40
C THR A 19 -18.26 -14.93 7.37
N SER A 20 -17.88 -13.88 8.13
CA SER A 20 -18.17 -13.90 9.56
C SER A 20 -18.34 -12.49 10.13
N VAL A 21 -19.31 -12.40 11.03
CA VAL A 21 -19.96 -11.23 11.64
C VAL A 21 -19.26 -10.80 12.93
N ASN A 22 -19.43 -9.50 13.25
CA ASN A 22 -19.50 -8.84 14.55
C ASN A 22 -18.58 -9.29 15.72
N LYS A 23 -17.82 -8.33 16.27
CA LYS A 23 -17.99 -7.95 17.69
C LYS A 23 -17.36 -6.58 18.04
N THR A 24 -18.27 -5.65 18.29
CA THR A 24 -18.34 -4.62 19.33
C THR A 24 -17.16 -4.37 20.29
N ASN A 25 -17.01 -3.07 20.63
CA ASN A 25 -16.74 -2.49 21.97
C ASN A 25 -15.42 -1.71 22.17
N ASN A 26 -15.58 -0.38 22.11
CA ASN A 26 -15.14 0.61 23.11
C ASN A 26 -13.72 0.47 23.67
N ILE A 27 -12.75 1.14 23.05
CA ILE A 27 -11.49 1.49 23.71
C ILE A 27 -11.10 2.92 23.29
N LYS A 28 -11.04 3.80 24.31
CA LYS A 28 -10.27 5.03 24.49
C LYS A 28 -9.50 5.51 23.25
N VAL A 29 -9.67 6.78 22.88
CA VAL A 29 -9.02 7.48 21.76
C VAL A 29 -7.49 7.39 21.85
N LYS A 30 -6.94 6.22 21.51
CA LYS A 30 -5.55 6.01 21.12
C LYS A 30 -5.50 6.47 19.69
N GLN A 31 -4.68 7.47 19.41
CA GLN A 31 -4.32 7.91 18.06
C GLN A 31 -4.31 6.69 17.13
N LYS A 32 -5.23 6.65 16.17
CA LYS A 32 -5.48 5.47 15.36
C LYS A 32 -4.94 5.73 13.97
N ILE A 33 -4.15 4.80 13.45
CA ILE A 33 -3.78 4.82 12.04
C ILE A 33 -5.05 4.49 11.24
N GLU A 34 -5.47 5.44 10.41
CA GLU A 34 -6.66 5.28 9.60
C GLU A 34 -6.42 4.27 8.48
N ASN A 35 -7.48 3.51 8.16
CA ASN A 35 -7.47 2.58 7.05
C ASN A 35 -8.05 3.28 5.82
N ALA A 36 -7.46 3.02 4.67
CA ALA A 36 -8.04 3.37 3.39
C ALA A 36 -9.43 2.72 3.24
N PRO A 37 -10.34 3.32 2.47
CA PRO A 37 -11.52 2.60 2.02
C PRO A 37 -11.08 1.39 1.18
N SER A 38 -11.88 0.32 1.21
CA SER A 38 -11.56 -0.97 0.56
C SER A 38 -11.30 -0.86 -0.95
N GLU A 39 -11.87 0.16 -1.59
CA GLU A 39 -11.72 0.45 -3.01
C GLU A 39 -10.40 1.16 -3.34
N GLN A 40 -9.74 1.73 -2.34
CA GLN A 40 -8.47 2.45 -2.47
C GLN A 40 -7.31 1.74 -1.74
N TYR A 41 -7.42 0.43 -1.53
CA TYR A 41 -6.28 -0.35 -1.06
C TYR A 41 -5.17 -0.32 -2.09
N PHE A 42 -3.94 -0.20 -1.60
CA PHE A 42 -2.78 -0.27 -2.47
C PHE A 42 -2.49 -1.73 -2.77
N ILE A 43 -2.49 -2.11 -4.05
CA ILE A 43 -2.21 -3.48 -4.47
C ILE A 43 -0.77 -3.56 -4.95
N LEU A 44 0.06 -4.32 -4.23
CA LEU A 44 1.43 -4.57 -4.63
C LEU A 44 1.49 -5.46 -5.87
N SER A 45 2.64 -5.51 -6.54
CA SER A 45 2.80 -6.28 -7.79
C SER A 45 2.68 -7.79 -7.58
N ASN A 46 2.85 -8.25 -6.33
CA ASN A 46 2.60 -9.63 -5.91
C ASN A 46 1.11 -9.92 -5.61
N GLY A 47 0.21 -8.95 -5.79
CA GLY A 47 -1.21 -9.06 -5.51
C GLY A 47 -1.60 -8.86 -4.04
N GLN A 48 -0.65 -8.53 -3.16
CA GLN A 48 -0.94 -8.33 -1.74
C GLN A 48 -1.56 -6.93 -1.52
N PRO A 49 -2.75 -6.84 -0.89
CA PRO A 49 -3.38 -5.57 -0.58
C PRO A 49 -2.77 -4.93 0.68
N VAL A 50 -2.65 -3.61 0.64
CA VAL A 50 -2.17 -2.78 1.75
C VAL A 50 -3.24 -1.75 2.09
N LYS A 51 -3.64 -1.73 3.35
CA LYS A 51 -4.83 -0.99 3.82
C LYS A 51 -4.49 0.37 4.41
N ASN A 52 -3.27 0.55 4.91
CA ASN A 52 -2.86 1.74 5.64
C ASN A 52 -1.33 1.86 5.69
N VAL A 53 -0.84 3.02 6.11
CA VAL A 53 0.60 3.35 6.15
C VAL A 53 1.42 2.43 7.06
N LYS A 54 0.83 1.91 8.15
CA LYS A 54 1.51 0.93 9.01
C LYS A 54 1.70 -0.40 8.29
N GLU A 55 0.65 -0.92 7.65
CA GLU A 55 0.74 -2.16 6.87
C GLU A 55 1.76 -2.01 5.74
N LEU A 56 1.83 -0.84 5.11
CA LEU A 56 2.85 -0.57 4.10
C LEU A 56 4.27 -0.75 4.70
N ALA A 57 4.56 -0.14 5.85
CA ALA A 57 5.87 -0.24 6.48
C ALA A 57 6.25 -1.69 6.89
N ASP A 58 5.26 -2.45 7.34
CA ASP A 58 5.37 -3.86 7.75
C ASP A 58 5.67 -4.76 6.54
N VAL A 59 4.94 -4.54 5.45
CA VAL A 59 5.07 -5.33 4.22
C VAL A 59 6.38 -5.02 3.51
N LEU A 60 6.81 -3.75 3.53
CA LEU A 60 8.10 -3.35 2.97
C LEU A 60 9.29 -4.07 3.63
N GLU A 61 9.16 -4.58 4.85
CA GLU A 61 10.21 -5.41 5.48
C GLU A 61 10.42 -6.73 4.74
N HIS A 62 9.31 -7.34 4.30
CA HIS A 62 9.27 -8.71 3.80
C HIS A 62 9.32 -8.82 2.28
N VAL A 63 8.94 -7.76 1.56
CA VAL A 63 8.97 -7.76 0.09
C VAL A 63 10.39 -7.62 -0.46
N SER A 64 10.61 -8.26 -1.60
CA SER A 64 11.85 -8.15 -2.38
C SER A 64 11.98 -6.76 -3.02
N GLU A 65 13.21 -6.37 -3.33
CA GLU A 65 13.52 -5.09 -3.97
C GLU A 65 12.85 -4.95 -5.35
N ASP A 66 12.70 -6.05 -6.10
CA ASP A 66 11.98 -6.06 -7.39
C ASP A 66 10.53 -5.55 -7.25
N ILE A 67 9.80 -6.06 -6.26
CA ILE A 67 8.42 -5.63 -5.98
C ILE A 67 8.38 -4.15 -5.59
N PHE A 68 9.33 -3.70 -4.79
CA PHE A 68 9.43 -2.30 -4.39
C PHE A 68 9.73 -1.38 -5.60
N ASN A 69 10.71 -1.74 -6.41
CA ASN A 69 11.16 -0.96 -7.58
C ASN A 69 10.10 -0.87 -8.68
N HIS A 70 9.12 -1.77 -8.68
CA HIS A 70 7.97 -1.67 -9.58
C HIS A 70 7.06 -0.46 -9.24
N HIS A 71 7.02 -0.06 -7.97
CA HIS A 71 6.20 1.07 -7.46
C HIS A 71 7.03 2.34 -7.22
N VAL A 72 8.33 2.19 -7.03
CA VAL A 72 9.25 3.30 -6.74
C VAL A 72 10.37 3.29 -7.77
N THR A 73 10.37 4.32 -8.61
CA THR A 73 11.42 4.58 -9.59
C THR A 73 12.02 5.97 -9.35
N ASN A 74 13.07 6.33 -10.08
CA ASN A 74 13.66 7.67 -9.99
C ASN A 74 12.69 8.79 -10.41
N GLU A 75 11.64 8.46 -11.16
CA GLU A 75 10.68 9.43 -11.70
C GLU A 75 9.35 9.44 -10.94
N LYS A 76 8.96 8.32 -10.32
CA LYS A 76 7.69 8.20 -9.61
C LYS A 76 7.80 7.40 -8.32
N ASN A 77 6.95 7.75 -7.37
CA ASN A 77 6.74 6.96 -6.16
C ASN A 77 5.24 6.76 -5.97
N ASP A 78 4.75 5.57 -6.31
CA ASP A 78 3.32 5.25 -6.23
C ASP A 78 2.81 5.26 -4.77
N PHE A 79 3.67 4.99 -3.79
CA PHE A 79 3.32 5.10 -2.37
C PHE A 79 3.10 6.55 -1.93
N ALA A 80 3.90 7.48 -2.46
CA ALA A 80 3.71 8.91 -2.21
C ALA A 80 2.36 9.40 -2.78
N ASN A 81 2.03 8.99 -4.00
CA ASN A 81 0.76 9.33 -4.62
C ASN A 81 -0.43 8.73 -3.86
N TRP A 82 -0.34 7.48 -3.46
CA TRP A 82 -1.38 6.80 -2.67
C TRP A 82 -1.60 7.47 -1.32
N THR A 83 -0.53 7.76 -0.58
CA THR A 83 -0.63 8.43 0.73
C THR A 83 -1.21 9.83 0.63
N LYS A 84 -0.83 10.57 -0.42
CA LYS A 84 -1.38 11.89 -0.75
C LYS A 84 -2.87 11.83 -1.11
N ASP A 85 -3.28 10.90 -1.98
CA ASP A 85 -4.63 10.92 -2.52
C ASP A 85 -5.66 10.31 -1.56
N VAL A 86 -5.29 9.21 -0.88
CA VAL A 86 -6.21 8.44 -0.04
C VAL A 86 -6.29 8.98 1.38
N PHE A 87 -5.15 9.37 1.97
CA PHE A 87 -5.10 9.85 3.35
C PHE A 87 -4.93 11.37 3.46
N LYS A 88 -4.76 12.08 2.33
CA LYS A 88 -4.49 13.53 2.29
C LYS A 88 -3.27 13.94 3.14
N GLU A 89 -2.34 13.01 3.35
CA GLU A 89 -1.10 13.23 4.13
C GLU A 89 -0.01 13.82 3.24
N ILE A 90 -0.09 15.13 2.99
CA ILE A 90 0.81 15.82 2.05
C ILE A 90 2.26 15.82 2.54
N GLU A 91 2.49 16.02 3.84
CA GLU A 91 3.84 15.97 4.43
C GLU A 91 4.51 14.61 4.20
N LEU A 92 3.78 13.52 4.49
CA LEU A 92 4.28 12.16 4.30
C LEU A 92 4.56 11.89 2.82
N ALA A 93 3.63 12.28 1.93
CA ALA A 93 3.81 12.08 0.50
C ALA A 93 5.05 12.80 -0.05
N GLN A 94 5.33 14.01 0.44
CA GLN A 94 6.53 14.76 0.04
C GLN A 94 7.81 14.06 0.53
N GLU A 95 7.85 13.58 1.77
CA GLU A 95 8.99 12.80 2.27
C GLU A 95 9.16 11.50 1.46
N LEU A 96 8.08 10.77 1.19
CA LEU A 96 8.12 9.52 0.42
C LEU A 96 8.56 9.72 -1.03
N ALA A 97 8.16 10.82 -1.68
CA ALA A 97 8.55 11.11 -3.06
C ALA A 97 10.07 11.22 -3.26
N GLY A 98 10.80 11.64 -2.21
CA GLY A 98 12.27 11.67 -2.21
C GLY A 98 12.94 10.35 -1.86
N THR A 99 12.18 9.29 -1.55
CA THR A 99 12.73 7.98 -1.20
C THR A 99 12.76 7.05 -2.42
N ASN A 100 13.91 6.41 -2.63
CA ASN A 100 14.14 5.41 -3.68
C ASN A 100 14.68 4.08 -3.12
N ASN A 101 14.72 3.95 -1.80
CA ASN A 101 15.26 2.79 -1.11
C ASN A 101 14.24 2.30 -0.08
N LYS A 102 14.02 0.98 -0.06
CA LYS A 102 13.04 0.31 0.78
C LYS A 102 13.19 0.65 2.26
N ASP A 103 14.41 0.60 2.80
CA ASP A 103 14.68 0.88 4.21
C ASP A 103 14.44 2.34 4.53
N HIS A 104 14.85 3.25 3.64
CA HIS A 104 14.60 4.68 3.82
C HIS A 104 13.10 4.99 3.80
N THR A 105 12.34 4.43 2.84
CA THR A 105 10.89 4.54 2.78
C THR A 105 10.24 4.03 4.07
N ARG A 106 10.70 2.91 4.62
CA ARG A 106 10.20 2.38 5.91
C ARG A 106 10.48 3.32 7.07
N ILE A 107 11.70 3.87 7.17
CA ILE A 107 12.07 4.82 8.22
C ILE A 107 11.14 6.05 8.17
N VAL A 108 10.89 6.60 6.98
CA VAL A 108 9.98 7.73 6.80
C VAL A 108 8.56 7.37 7.26
N LEU A 109 8.05 6.20 6.89
CA LEU A 109 6.73 5.73 7.32
C LEU A 109 6.64 5.59 8.85
N TYR A 110 7.61 4.94 9.50
CA TYR A 110 7.61 4.77 10.95
C TYR A 110 7.77 6.09 11.70
N LYS A 111 8.66 6.96 11.23
CA LYS A 111 8.83 8.32 11.77
C LYS A 111 7.50 9.09 11.74
N HIS A 112 6.79 9.03 10.62
CA HIS A 112 5.48 9.66 10.49
C HIS A 112 4.43 9.02 11.43
N ILE A 113 4.38 7.69 11.51
CA ILE A 113 3.50 6.97 12.43
C ILE A 113 3.75 7.39 13.88
N ILE A 114 5.01 7.43 14.33
CA ILE A 114 5.38 7.85 15.69
C ILE A 114 4.99 9.32 15.93
N LYS A 115 5.26 10.22 14.97
CA LYS A 115 4.85 11.64 15.04
C LYS A 115 3.33 11.79 15.17
N LYS A 116 2.55 10.92 14.50
CA LYS A 116 1.07 10.92 14.53
C LYS A 116 0.51 10.31 15.81
N LEU A 117 1.19 9.31 16.39
CA LEU A 117 0.78 8.63 17.62
C LEU A 117 1.24 9.31 18.92
N GLY A 118 2.31 10.11 18.85
CA GLY A 118 2.90 10.83 20.00
C GLY A 118 2.36 12.25 20.20
N LYS A 119 1.43 12.70 19.34
CA LYS A 119 0.64 13.93 19.53
C LYS A 119 -0.69 13.61 20.21
#